data_AF-A0A0F9HCK1-F1
#
_entry.id   AF-A0A0F9HCK1-F1
#
_cell.length_a   1.000
_cell.length_b   1.000
_cell.length_c   1.000
_cell.angle_alpha   90.00
_cell.angle_beta   90.00
_cell.angle_gamma   90.00
#
_symmetry.space_group_name_H-M   'P 1'
#
loop_
_entity.id
_entity.type
_entity.pdbx_description
1 polymer ?
#
loop_
_entity_poly.entity_id
_entity_poly.type
_entity_poly.pdbx_seq_one_letter_code
_entity_poly.pdbx_strand_id
1 'polypeptide(L)' 'MKKSWLSPRPILCQLCDQYLKDIFIDGKTSRGPWVIMCAGCHSMEGVGLGIGKGQKYDLTTLEKMKGNN' A
#
# COMPACT_ATOMS: atom_id res chain seq x y z
N MET A 1 7.17 16.26 9.83
CA MET A 1 7.31 16.10 8.37
C MET A 1 6.32 15.05 7.88
N LYS A 2 5.61 15.32 6.78
CA LYS A 2 4.81 14.30 6.10
C LYS A 2 5.77 13.29 5.48
N LYS A 3 5.50 11.99 5.64
CA LYS A 3 6.26 10.94 4.96
C LYS A 3 5.62 10.72 3.59
N SER A 4 6.40 10.90 2.53
CA SER A 4 5.95 10.71 1.15
C SER A 4 6.61 9.50 0.53
N TRP A 5 5.90 8.88 -0.41
CA TRP A 5 6.45 7.84 -1.27
C TRP A 5 7.50 8.44 -2.21
N LEU A 6 8.69 7.84 -2.26
CA LEU A 6 9.84 8.36 -3.00
C LEU A 6 10.10 7.65 -4.33
N SER A 7 9.46 6.50 -4.55
CA SER A 7 9.59 5.75 -5.80
C SER A 7 8.58 6.26 -6.83
N PRO A 8 8.67 5.84 -8.11
CA PRO A 8 7.68 6.18 -9.12
C PRO A 8 6.26 5.87 -8.64
N ARG A 9 5.29 6.69 -9.09
CA ARG A 9 3.88 6.47 -8.80
C ARG A 9 3.49 5.06 -9.27
N PRO A 10 2.99 4.19 -8.38
CA PRO A 10 2.56 2.86 -8.79
C PRO A 10 1.25 2.96 -9.57
N ILE A 11 1.12 2.14 -10.61
CA ILE A 11 -0.05 2.15 -11.50
C ILE A 11 -0.91 0.90 -11.28
N LEU A 12 -0.27 -0.26 -11.06
CA LEU A 12 -0.93 -1.55 -10.95
C LEU A 12 -0.70 -2.20 -9.57
N CYS A 13 -1.68 -2.97 -9.13
CA CYS A 13 -1.55 -3.89 -8.01
C CYS A 13 -0.69 -5.09 -8.41
N GLN A 14 0.38 -5.38 -7.68
CA GLN A 14 1.29 -6.50 -7.97
C GLN A 14 0.71 -7.88 -7.64
N LEU A 15 -0.52 -7.96 -7.12
CA LEU A 15 -1.20 -9.22 -6.78
C LEU A 15 -2.35 -9.58 -7.72
N CYS A 16 -2.99 -8.59 -8.36
CA CYS A 16 -4.16 -8.83 -9.21
C CYS A 16 -4.12 -8.09 -10.55
N ASP A 17 -3.03 -7.37 -10.83
CA ASP A 17 -2.79 -6.59 -12.05
C ASP A 17 -3.85 -5.53 -12.39
N GLN A 18 -4.73 -5.20 -11.44
CA GLN A 18 -5.72 -4.13 -11.58
C GLN A 18 -5.09 -2.76 -11.33
N TYR A 19 -5.61 -1.73 -12.01
CA TYR A 19 -5.21 -0.34 -11.80
C TYR A 19 -5.53 0.14 -10.38
N LEU A 20 -4.55 0.80 -9.76
CA LEU A 20 -4.70 1.54 -8.51
C LEU A 20 -5.47 2.84 -8.79
N LYS A 21 -6.35 3.24 -7.86
CA LYS A 21 -7.26 4.38 -8.04
C LYS A 21 -7.02 5.48 -7.00
N ASP A 22 -7.50 5.26 -5.79
CA ASP A 22 -7.49 6.30 -4.75
C ASP A 22 -6.30 6.14 -3.81
N ILE A 23 -5.97 4.89 -3.50
CA ILE A 23 -4.92 4.54 -2.55
C ILE A 23 -4.10 3.38 -3.08
N PHE A 24 -2.91 3.25 -2.51
CA PHE A 24 -2.11 2.03 -2.61
C PHE A 24 -1.48 1.71 -1.26
N ILE A 25 -1.12 0.45 -1.09
CA ILE A 25 -0.50 -0.05 0.13
C ILE A 25 0.82 -0.69 -0.27
N ASP A 26 1.91 -0.14 0.26
CA ASP A 26 3.20 -0.82 0.28
C ASP A 26 3.26 -1.64 1.57
N GLY A 27 3.14 -2.95 1.44
CA GLY A 27 2.95 -3.79 2.61
C GLY A 27 3.40 -5.23 2.45
N LYS A 28 3.68 -5.83 3.59
CA LYS A 28 3.98 -7.25 3.71
C LYS A 28 2.73 -8.09 3.51
N THR A 29 2.87 -9.15 2.74
CA THR A 29 1.85 -10.20 2.58
C THR A 29 2.03 -11.30 3.63
N SER A 30 0.96 -12.06 3.89
CA SER A 30 0.93 -13.23 4.76
C SER A 30 1.93 -14.31 4.33
N ARG A 31 2.24 -14.36 3.02
CA ARG A 31 3.20 -15.28 2.41
C ARG A 31 4.66 -14.81 2.52
N GLY A 32 4.91 -13.61 3.06
CA GLY A 32 6.25 -13.08 3.30
C GLY A 32 6.67 -11.86 2.47
N PRO A 33 6.49 -11.80 1.14
CA PRO A 33 7.01 -10.70 0.33
C PRO A 33 6.29 -9.38 0.61
N TRP A 34 7.02 -8.29 0.41
CA TRP A 34 6.49 -6.94 0.34
C TRP A 34 6.07 -6.63 -1.09
N VAL A 35 4.87 -6.07 -1.24
CA VAL A 35 4.32 -5.70 -2.55
C VAL A 35 3.52 -4.42 -2.44
N ILE A 36 3.38 -3.75 -3.59
CA ILE A 36 2.43 -2.68 -3.83
C ILE A 36 1.10 -3.27 -4.23
N MET A 37 0.07 -3.01 -3.45
CA MET A 37 -1.24 -3.63 -3.63
C MET A 37 -2.39 -2.65 -3.43
N CYS A 38 -3.53 -3.00 -4.03
CA CYS A 38 -4.78 -2.30 -3.80
C CYS A 38 -5.35 -2.65 -2.41
N ALA A 39 -6.35 -1.89 -1.97
CA ALA A 39 -7.03 -2.10 -0.69
C ALA A 39 -7.60 -3.52 -0.54
N GLY A 40 -8.22 -4.04 -1.61
CA GLY A 40 -8.83 -5.38 -1.62
C GLY A 40 -7.80 -6.49 -1.43
N CYS A 41 -6.70 -6.46 -2.20
CA CYS A 41 -5.63 -7.44 -2.05
C CYS A 41 -4.94 -7.35 -0.68
N HIS A 42 -4.78 -6.14 -0.12
CA HIS A 42 -4.27 -6.01 1.25
C HIS A 42 -5.22 -6.60 2.30
N SER A 43 -6.52 -6.47 2.13
CA SER A 43 -7.49 -7.10 3.03
C SER A 43 -7.47 -8.63 2.99
N MET A 44 -7.10 -9.22 1.84
CA MET A 44 -7.06 -10.68 1.66
C MET A 44 -5.70 -11.28 2.02
N GLU A 45 -4.61 -10.65 1.59
CA GLU A 45 -3.26 -11.21 1.67
C GLU A 45 -2.33 -10.38 2.58
N GLY A 46 -2.73 -9.18 3.02
CA GLY A 46 -1.90 -8.31 3.86
C GLY A 46 -1.92 -8.67 5.35
N VAL A 47 -0.91 -8.20 6.09
CA VAL A 47 -0.78 -8.43 7.54
C VAL A 47 -1.15 -7.20 8.40
N GLY A 48 -1.95 -6.29 7.84
CA GLY A 48 -2.38 -5.03 8.47
C GLY A 48 -1.49 -3.83 8.12
N LEU A 49 -1.75 -2.69 8.77
CA LEU A 49 -0.98 -1.45 8.64
C LEU A 49 -0.18 -1.17 9.91
N GLY A 50 0.96 -0.50 9.78
CA GLY A 50 1.85 -0.19 10.90
C GLY A 50 3.31 -0.54 10.64
N ILE A 51 4.15 -0.34 11.64
CA ILE A 51 5.58 -0.66 11.57
C ILE A 51 5.74 -2.17 11.36
N GLY A 52 6.56 -2.57 10.38
CA GLY A 52 6.80 -3.98 10.04
C GLY A 52 5.63 -4.68 9.33
N LYS A 53 4.53 -3.97 9.04
CA LYS A 53 3.35 -4.50 8.36
C LYS A 53 3.19 -3.85 6.99
N GLY A 54 2.44 -2.75 6.91
CA GLY A 54 2.22 -2.02 5.67
C GLY A 54 1.94 -0.55 5.91
N GLN A 55 2.09 0.24 4.86
CA GLN A 55 1.85 1.67 4.86
C GLN A 55 0.87 2.01 3.76
N LYS A 56 -0.16 2.78 4.11
CA LYS A 56 -1.18 3.26 3.19
C LYS A 56 -0.81 4.64 2.68
N TYR A 57 -0.92 4.84 1.38
CA TYR A 57 -0.62 6.10 0.73
C TYR A 57 -1.79 6.54 -0.15
N ASP A 58 -1.97 7.84 -0.26
CA ASP A 58 -2.86 8.45 -1.23
C ASP A 58 -2.20 8.41 -2.61
N LEU A 59 -2.91 7.91 -3.63
CA LEU A 59 -2.31 7.73 -4.95
C LEU A 59 -2.07 9.07 -5.66
N THR A 60 -2.87 10.09 -5.37
CA THR A 60 -2.84 11.42 -6.01
C THR A 60 -1.70 12.29 -5.49
N THR A 61 -1.44 12.25 -4.20
CA THR A 61 -0.45 13.09 -3.50
C THR A 61 0.82 12.32 -3.14
N LEU A 62 0.78 10.98 -3.16
CA LEU A 62 1.85 10.11 -2.70
C LEU A 62 2.19 10.31 -1.21
N GLU A 63 1.31 10.98 -0.46
CA GLU A 63 1.47 11.18 0.98
C GLU A 63 0.99 9.96 1.75
N LYS A 64 1.75 9.59 2.79
CA LYS A 64 1.36 8.54 3.71
C LYS A 64 0.10 8.96 4.48
N MET A 65 -0.93 8.13 4.41
CA MET A 65 -2.16 8.30 5.18
C MET A 65 -1.96 7.76 6.60
N LYS A 66 -2.57 8.42 7.60
CA LYS A 66 -2.56 7.90 8.98
C LYS A 66 -3.41 6.63 9.04
N GLY A 67 -2.86 5.56 9.62
CA GLY A 67 -3.67 4.44 10.06
C GLY A 67 -4.45 4.88 11.29
N ASN A 68 -5.78 4.71 11.29
CA ASN A 68 -6.58 4.90 12.49
C ASN A 68 -6.09 3.88 13.52
N ASN A 69 -5.62 4.40 14.65
CA ASN A 69 -5.09 3.63 15.77
C ASN A 69 -6.23 3.10 16.64
#